data_AF-A0A0S4IWN0-F1
#
_entry.id   AF-A0A0S4IWN0-F1
#
_cell.length_a   1.000
_cell.length_b   1.000
_cell.length_c   1.000
_cell.angle_alpha   90.00
_cell.angle_beta   90.00
_cell.angle_gamma   90.00
#
_symmetry.space_group_name_H-M   'P 1'
#
loop_
_entity.id
_entity.type
_entity.pdbx_description
1 polymer ?
#
loop_
_entity_poly.entity_id
_entity_poly.type
_entity_poly.pdbx_seq_one_letter_code
_entity_poly.pdbx_strand_id
1 'polypeptide(L)'
;MEGPSNGVGLTVLDSITTMHVMGLRVELAEALEFIKTRLSFRKEIEGSTFETSIRMLGSLLSMYELTGEQDKKLLDMARDIGDRLLWSYNTTGGLPHSTVGFSSHRHFNQQWIGGSAVLSEFGTVQLEMRTLSFHTKDPTYDIKTTHVMDIIDARCPQDMLCPCYMNKVSVVPQWLGIRCRVP
;
A
#
# COMPACT_ATOMS: atom_id res chain seq x y z
N MET A 1 4.22 8.13 24.72
CA MET A 1 4.75 8.94 23.59
C MET A 1 3.82 8.72 22.41
N GLU A 2 2.82 9.57 22.24
CA GLU A 2 1.99 9.58 21.03
C GLU A 2 2.52 10.71 20.14
N GLY A 3 3.28 10.32 19.11
CA GLY A 3 3.71 11.24 18.06
C GLY A 3 2.60 11.44 17.01
N PRO A 4 2.81 12.33 16.02
CA PRO A 4 1.79 12.73 15.03
C PRO A 4 1.34 11.60 14.08
N SER A 5 1.93 10.41 14.17
CA SER A 5 1.38 9.18 13.56
C SER A 5 0.38 8.56 14.53
N ASN A 6 -0.88 8.38 14.11
CA ASN A 6 -2.03 7.87 14.88
C ASN A 6 -1.86 6.48 15.56
N GLY A 7 -0.82 6.25 16.36
CA GLY A 7 -0.73 5.18 17.35
C GLY A 7 -0.65 3.73 16.83
N VAL A 8 -0.19 3.49 15.60
CA VAL A 8 -0.06 2.14 15.00
C VAL A 8 1.35 1.54 15.10
N GLY A 9 2.24 2.10 15.93
CA GLY A 9 3.57 1.51 16.15
C GLY A 9 4.40 1.29 14.87
N LEU A 10 4.26 2.16 13.88
CA LEU A 10 4.80 1.99 12.52
C LEU A 10 6.29 1.62 12.52
N THR A 11 7.13 2.34 13.28
CA THR A 11 8.57 2.06 13.37
C THR A 11 8.89 0.69 13.97
N VAL A 12 8.08 0.22 14.93
CA VAL A 12 8.28 -1.13 15.51
C VAL A 12 8.01 -2.18 14.43
N LEU A 13 6.94 -1.99 13.66
CA LEU A 13 6.57 -2.91 12.60
C LEU A 13 7.58 -2.87 11.43
N ASP A 14 8.02 -1.70 11.00
CA ASP A 14 8.96 -1.51 9.88
C ASP A 14 10.37 -2.04 10.20
N SER A 15 10.71 -2.17 11.49
CA SER A 15 12.03 -2.63 11.93
C SER A 15 12.14 -4.14 12.15
N ILE A 16 11.04 -4.92 12.17
CA ILE A 16 11.08 -6.36 12.51
C ILE A 16 11.94 -7.19 11.56
N THR A 17 11.88 -6.90 10.26
CA THR A 17 12.66 -7.59 9.24
C THR A 17 14.15 -7.30 9.41
N THR A 18 14.49 -6.05 9.73
CA THR A 18 15.86 -5.63 10.04
C THR A 18 16.38 -6.32 11.29
N MET A 19 15.60 -6.32 12.38
CA MET A 19 15.95 -7.03 13.61
C MET A 19 16.20 -8.52 13.37
N HIS A 20 15.37 -9.16 12.54
CA HIS A 20 15.57 -10.55 12.15
C HIS A 20 16.87 -10.77 11.40
N VAL A 21 17.13 -10.00 10.34
CA VAL A 21 18.34 -10.12 9.51
C VAL A 21 19.62 -9.85 10.32
N MET A 22 19.56 -8.90 11.25
CA MET A 22 20.69 -8.55 12.12
C MET A 22 20.87 -9.50 13.32
N GLY A 23 19.97 -10.46 13.53
CA GLY A 23 20.05 -11.40 14.64
C GLY A 23 19.73 -10.80 16.01
N LEU A 24 18.99 -9.69 16.06
CA LEU A 24 18.54 -9.00 17.28
C LEU A 24 17.35 -9.74 17.90
N ARG A 25 17.59 -10.93 18.44
CA ARG A 25 16.55 -11.90 18.82
C ARG A 25 15.67 -11.41 19.98
N VAL A 26 16.25 -10.71 20.95
CA VAL A 26 15.52 -10.23 22.14
C VAL A 26 14.56 -9.11 21.73
N GLU A 27 15.09 -8.13 21.01
CA GLU A 27 14.34 -6.98 20.50
C GLU A 27 13.24 -7.41 19.52
N LEU A 28 13.54 -8.37 18.65
CA LEU A 28 12.56 -8.95 17.74
C LEU A 28 11.41 -9.63 18.50
N ALA A 29 11.72 -10.39 19.55
CA ALA A 29 10.69 -11.07 20.34
C ALA A 29 9.74 -10.07 21.00
N GLU A 30 10.29 -9.01 21.62
CA GLU A 30 9.51 -7.93 22.24
C GLU A 30 8.65 -7.18 21.20
N ALA A 31 9.24 -6.87 20.04
CA ALA A 31 8.52 -6.20 18.94
C ALA A 31 7.36 -7.05 18.40
N LEU A 32 7.59 -8.34 18.17
CA LEU A 32 6.54 -9.26 17.71
C LEU A 32 5.44 -9.43 18.75
N GLU A 33 5.77 -9.47 20.04
CA GLU A 33 4.77 -9.49 21.11
C GLU A 33 3.91 -8.23 21.08
N PHE A 34 4.53 -7.05 20.98
CA PHE A 34 3.83 -5.77 20.88
C PHE A 34 2.89 -5.75 19.65
N ILE A 35 3.39 -6.11 18.47
CA ILE A 35 2.62 -6.12 17.22
C ILE A 35 1.41 -7.06 17.36
N LYS A 36 1.62 -8.27 17.87
CA LYS A 36 0.56 -9.28 17.92
C LYS A 36 -0.50 -9.01 18.99
N THR A 37 -0.20 -8.23 20.03
CA THR A 37 -1.09 -8.08 21.19
C THR A 37 -1.64 -6.67 21.36
N ARG A 38 -0.90 -5.65 20.92
CA ARG A 38 -1.26 -4.23 21.13
C ARG A 38 -1.62 -3.51 19.85
N LEU A 39 -1.10 -3.93 18.70
CA LEU A 39 -1.40 -3.26 17.45
C LEU A 39 -2.83 -3.55 17.00
N SER A 40 -3.59 -2.50 16.67
CA SER A 40 -4.97 -2.62 16.23
C SER A 40 -5.30 -1.56 15.19
N PHE A 41 -5.87 -2.00 14.06
CA PHE A 41 -6.31 -1.16 12.95
C PHE A 41 -7.79 -0.78 13.05
N ARG A 42 -8.44 -1.07 14.18
CA ARG A 42 -9.88 -0.85 14.38
C ARG A 42 -10.24 0.58 14.76
N LYS A 43 -9.27 1.41 15.11
CA LYS A 43 -9.49 2.83 15.39
C LYS A 43 -9.87 3.56 14.10
N GLU A 44 -10.65 4.64 14.20
CA GLU A 44 -10.97 5.51 13.06
C GLU A 44 -9.74 6.31 12.63
N ILE A 45 -8.82 5.63 11.94
CA ILE A 45 -7.58 6.18 11.44
C ILE A 45 -7.65 6.17 9.93
N GLU A 46 -7.27 7.29 9.33
CA GLU A 46 -6.97 7.38 7.90
C GLU A 46 -5.46 7.16 7.69
N GLY A 47 -5.12 6.35 6.70
CA GLY A 47 -3.75 6.05 6.32
C GLY A 47 -3.52 6.28 4.83
N SER A 48 -2.27 6.53 4.46
CA SER A 48 -1.87 6.50 3.04
C SER A 48 -1.91 5.06 2.56
N THR A 49 -2.60 4.80 1.45
CA THR A 49 -2.65 3.49 0.80
C THR A 49 -1.25 3.02 0.43
N PHE A 50 -0.42 3.92 -0.12
CA PHE A 50 0.97 3.66 -0.49
C PHE A 50 1.83 3.30 0.72
N GLU A 51 1.94 4.19 1.72
CA GLU A 51 2.81 3.98 2.88
C GLU A 51 2.41 2.75 3.70
N THR A 52 1.10 2.50 3.82
CA THR A 52 0.59 1.31 4.52
C THR A 52 0.94 0.04 3.76
N SER A 53 0.89 0.05 2.43
CA SER A 53 1.29 -1.10 1.61
C SER A 53 2.78 -1.39 1.78
N ILE A 54 3.65 -0.42 1.48
CA ILE A 54 5.10 -0.68 1.43
C ILE A 54 5.73 -0.92 2.81
N ARG A 55 5.22 -0.28 3.87
CA ARG A 55 5.79 -0.44 5.23
C ARG A 55 5.09 -1.54 6.00
N MET A 56 3.76 -1.48 6.07
CA MET A 56 3.02 -2.34 6.99
C MET A 56 2.74 -3.70 6.41
N LEU A 57 2.13 -3.74 5.23
CA LEU A 57 1.87 -5.00 4.54
C LEU A 57 3.19 -5.66 4.14
N GLY A 58 4.12 -4.90 3.57
CA GLY A 58 5.46 -5.37 3.18
C GLY A 58 6.23 -6.01 4.33
N SER A 59 6.29 -5.37 5.50
CA SER A 59 7.02 -5.91 6.67
C SER A 59 6.37 -7.16 7.25
N LEU A 60 5.03 -7.22 7.34
CA LEU A 60 4.33 -8.40 7.86
C LEU A 60 4.53 -9.62 6.95
N LEU A 61 4.41 -9.43 5.63
CA LEU A 61 4.63 -10.49 4.65
C LEU A 61 6.10 -10.95 4.65
N SER A 62 7.04 -10.00 4.65
CA SER A 62 8.47 -10.31 4.69
C SER A 62 8.83 -11.10 5.95
N MET A 63 8.32 -10.68 7.12
CA MET A 63 8.57 -11.39 8.37
C MET A 63 7.93 -12.78 8.39
N TYR A 64 6.74 -12.92 7.80
CA TYR A 64 6.07 -14.21 7.63
C TYR A 64 6.91 -15.17 6.78
N GLU A 65 7.47 -14.70 5.67
CA GLU A 65 8.35 -15.50 4.81
C GLU A 65 9.69 -15.83 5.48
N LEU A 66 10.33 -14.86 6.13
CA LEU A 66 11.60 -15.04 6.85
C LEU A 66 11.49 -16.04 8.02
N THR A 67 10.30 -16.19 8.60
CA THR A 67 10.03 -17.19 9.65
C THR A 67 9.58 -18.55 9.09
N GLY A 68 9.70 -18.76 7.78
CA GLY A 68 9.37 -20.03 7.12
C GLY A 68 7.87 -20.27 7.01
N GLU A 69 7.07 -19.21 6.91
CA GLU A 69 5.62 -19.25 6.67
C GLU A 69 4.82 -19.96 7.78
N GLN A 70 5.38 -20.07 8.99
CA GLN A 70 4.78 -20.79 10.12
C GLN A 70 3.86 -19.92 10.96
N ASP A 71 4.17 -18.63 11.08
CA ASP A 71 3.46 -17.70 11.94
C ASP A 71 2.21 -17.11 11.27
N LYS A 72 1.13 -17.90 11.26
CA LYS A 72 -0.13 -17.53 10.60
C LYS A 72 -0.74 -16.23 11.12
N LYS A 73 -0.42 -15.82 12.35
CA LYS A 73 -0.90 -14.56 12.89
C LYS A 73 -0.36 -13.35 12.12
N LEU A 74 0.88 -13.41 11.63
CA LEU A 74 1.44 -12.36 10.77
C LEU A 74 0.70 -12.28 9.44
N LEU A 75 0.38 -13.43 8.84
CA LEU A 75 -0.40 -13.50 7.60
C LEU A 75 -1.84 -13.00 7.80
N ASP A 76 -2.50 -13.35 8.91
CA ASP A 76 -3.85 -12.87 9.24
C ASP A 76 -3.88 -11.35 9.41
N MET A 77 -2.84 -10.78 10.06
CA MET A 77 -2.70 -9.32 10.18
C MET A 77 -2.43 -8.66 8.83
N ALA A 78 -1.59 -9.27 7.98
CA ALA A 78 -1.35 -8.80 6.62
C ALA A 78 -2.65 -8.79 5.80
N ARG A 79 -3.48 -9.85 5.93
CA ARG A 79 -4.80 -9.93 5.29
C ARG A 79 -5.74 -8.84 5.79
N ASP A 80 -5.85 -8.61 7.10
CA ASP A 80 -6.69 -7.54 7.66
C ASP A 80 -6.30 -6.15 7.11
N ILE A 81 -5.00 -5.89 6.94
CA ILE A 81 -4.53 -4.64 6.29
C ILE A 81 -4.91 -4.63 4.80
N GLY A 82 -4.64 -5.71 4.07
CA GLY A 82 -4.96 -5.82 2.65
C GLY A 82 -6.45 -5.59 2.36
N ASP A 83 -7.33 -6.19 3.16
CA ASP A 83 -8.78 -6.03 3.03
C ASP A 83 -9.22 -4.58 3.23
N ARG A 84 -8.58 -3.86 4.16
CA ARG A 84 -8.84 -2.42 4.37
C ARG A 84 -8.33 -1.60 3.20
N LEU A 85 -7.16 -1.93 2.67
CA LEU A 85 -6.56 -1.24 1.52
C LEU A 85 -7.38 -1.43 0.24
N LEU A 86 -8.08 -2.56 0.08
CA LEU A 86 -8.96 -2.80 -1.08
C LEU A 86 -10.05 -1.74 -1.26
N TRP A 87 -10.50 -1.08 -0.18
CA TRP A 87 -11.46 0.02 -0.28
C TRP A 87 -10.92 1.20 -1.10
N SER A 88 -9.61 1.44 -1.09
CA SER A 88 -9.00 2.49 -1.91
C SER A 88 -9.19 2.25 -3.42
N TYR A 89 -9.36 0.99 -3.85
CA TYR A 89 -9.57 0.59 -5.24
C TYR A 89 -11.03 0.66 -5.69
N ASN A 90 -11.95 1.06 -4.82
CA ASN A 90 -13.35 1.26 -5.18
C ASN A 90 -13.55 2.60 -5.90
N THR A 91 -12.98 2.73 -7.09
CA THR A 91 -13.02 3.95 -7.90
C THR A 91 -13.58 3.66 -9.29
N THR A 92 -14.20 4.67 -9.89
CA THR A 92 -14.75 4.56 -11.25
C THR A 92 -13.66 4.43 -12.32
N GLY A 93 -12.45 4.94 -12.04
CA GLY A 93 -11.32 4.97 -12.98
C GLY A 93 -10.32 3.83 -12.82
N GLY A 94 -10.55 2.89 -11.90
CA GLY A 94 -9.66 1.74 -11.62
C GLY A 94 -8.40 2.07 -10.82
N LEU A 95 -7.93 3.32 -10.83
CA LEU A 95 -6.80 3.78 -10.01
C LEU A 95 -7.21 3.95 -8.53
N PRO A 96 -6.44 3.44 -7.56
CA PRO A 96 -6.76 3.56 -6.15
C PRO A 96 -6.64 4.99 -5.63
N HIS A 97 -7.37 5.28 -4.55
CA HIS A 97 -7.23 6.53 -3.82
C HIS A 97 -5.98 6.52 -2.93
N SER A 98 -5.34 7.69 -2.77
CA SER A 98 -4.11 7.88 -1.97
C SER A 98 -4.35 7.66 -0.48
N THR A 99 -5.55 7.97 0.00
CA THR A 99 -5.93 7.87 1.41
C THR A 99 -7.09 6.90 1.58
N VAL A 100 -7.02 6.05 2.61
CA VAL A 100 -8.10 5.15 3.02
C VAL A 100 -8.27 5.14 4.54
N GLY A 101 -9.52 5.18 4.98
CA GLY A 101 -9.92 5.02 6.37
C GLY A 101 -10.01 3.55 6.72
N PHE A 102 -9.24 3.12 7.72
CA PHE A 102 -9.13 1.70 8.08
C PHE A 102 -10.45 1.14 8.60
N SER A 103 -11.25 1.91 9.34
CA SER A 103 -12.57 1.46 9.84
C SER A 103 -13.76 2.12 9.14
N SER A 104 -13.60 3.34 8.62
CA SER A 104 -14.70 4.12 8.05
C SER A 104 -15.00 3.75 6.59
N HIS A 105 -14.11 3.00 5.93
CA HIS A 105 -14.13 2.75 4.49
C HIS A 105 -14.16 4.02 3.62
N ARG A 106 -13.89 5.20 4.20
CA ARG A 106 -13.76 6.44 3.46
C ARG A 106 -12.45 6.41 2.68
N HIS A 107 -12.47 6.76 1.40
CA HIS A 107 -11.26 6.84 0.59
C HIS A 107 -11.29 8.06 -0.32
N PHE A 108 -10.20 8.80 -0.45
CA PHE A 108 -10.14 10.03 -1.26
C PHE A 108 -8.72 10.38 -1.69
N ASN A 109 -8.61 11.27 -2.67
CA ASN A 109 -7.35 11.94 -3.01
C ASN A 109 -7.37 13.37 -2.51
N GLN A 110 -6.20 13.91 -2.24
CA GLN A 110 -6.09 15.26 -1.71
C GLN A 110 -6.56 16.31 -2.73
N GLN A 111 -7.27 17.33 -2.25
CA GLN A 111 -7.85 18.35 -3.12
C GLN A 111 -6.79 19.24 -3.80
N TRP A 112 -5.63 19.42 -3.15
CA TRP A 112 -4.55 20.27 -3.66
C TRP A 112 -3.83 19.69 -4.89
N ILE A 113 -3.98 18.38 -5.16
CA ILE A 113 -3.56 17.73 -6.43
C ILE A 113 -4.72 17.60 -7.44
N GLY A 114 -5.79 18.37 -7.25
CA GLY A 114 -6.97 18.33 -8.10
C GLY A 114 -7.71 16.99 -8.06
N GLY A 115 -7.55 16.21 -6.99
CA GLY A 115 -8.11 14.86 -6.88
C GLY A 115 -7.44 13.81 -7.77
N SER A 116 -6.32 14.14 -8.42
CA SER A 116 -5.52 13.24 -9.25
C SER A 116 -4.87 12.14 -8.43
N ALA A 117 -4.47 11.03 -9.06
CA ALA A 117 -3.69 9.98 -8.43
C ALA A 117 -2.19 10.20 -8.73
N VAL A 118 -1.31 9.88 -7.77
CA VAL A 118 0.15 10.04 -7.91
C VAL A 118 0.75 8.73 -8.41
N LEU A 119 1.50 8.78 -9.51
CA LEU A 119 2.03 7.60 -10.20
C LEU A 119 2.80 6.66 -9.26
N SER A 120 3.72 7.20 -8.45
CA SER A 120 4.51 6.41 -7.53
C SER A 120 3.66 5.74 -6.44
N GLU A 121 2.56 6.36 -6.02
CA GLU A 121 1.72 5.80 -4.96
C GLU A 121 0.92 4.59 -5.42
N PHE A 122 0.30 4.64 -6.60
CA PHE A 122 -0.46 3.51 -7.12
C PHE A 122 0.38 2.51 -7.91
N GLY A 123 1.56 2.93 -8.39
CA GLY A 123 2.50 2.09 -9.16
C GLY A 123 3.57 1.38 -8.33
N THR A 124 3.55 1.51 -6.99
CA THR A 124 4.53 0.90 -6.09
C THR A 124 3.85 0.15 -4.93
N VAL A 125 2.80 -0.60 -5.24
CA VAL A 125 2.05 -1.44 -4.26
C VAL A 125 1.81 -2.86 -4.77
N GLN A 126 2.25 -3.13 -6.00
CA GLN A 126 1.98 -4.36 -6.74
C GLN A 126 2.63 -5.55 -6.06
N LEU A 127 3.87 -5.43 -5.58
CA LEU A 127 4.59 -6.55 -5.02
C LEU A 127 3.91 -7.06 -3.75
N GLU A 128 3.58 -6.16 -2.82
CA GLU A 128 2.98 -6.48 -1.53
C GLU A 128 1.59 -7.09 -1.70
N MET A 129 0.76 -6.51 -2.57
CA MET A 129 -0.58 -7.02 -2.85
C MET A 129 -0.56 -8.38 -3.55
N ARG A 130 0.34 -8.59 -4.52
CA ARG A 130 0.47 -9.87 -5.22
C ARG A 130 1.00 -10.96 -4.29
N THR A 131 1.97 -10.65 -3.45
CA THR A 131 2.46 -11.56 -2.40
C THR A 131 1.35 -11.91 -1.42
N LEU A 132 0.50 -10.96 -1.04
CA LEU A 132 -0.68 -11.24 -0.21
C LEU A 132 -1.64 -12.20 -0.92
N SER A 133 -1.97 -11.96 -2.19
CA SER A 133 -2.78 -12.88 -3.00
C SER A 133 -2.19 -14.29 -3.05
N PHE A 134 -0.89 -14.40 -3.25
CA PHE A 134 -0.20 -15.68 -3.29
C PHE A 134 -0.35 -16.47 -1.99
N HIS A 135 -0.14 -15.83 -0.83
CA HIS A 135 -0.19 -16.50 0.47
C HIS A 135 -1.61 -16.76 0.97
N THR A 136 -2.56 -15.87 0.69
CA THR A 136 -3.97 -16.00 1.10
C THR A 136 -4.80 -16.87 0.16
N LYS A 137 -4.30 -17.16 -1.05
CA LYS A 137 -5.03 -17.81 -2.15
C LYS A 137 -6.28 -17.04 -2.60
N ASP A 138 -6.31 -15.74 -2.30
CA ASP A 138 -7.34 -14.82 -2.78
C ASP A 138 -6.78 -13.99 -3.94
N PRO A 139 -7.25 -14.18 -5.19
CA PRO A 139 -6.70 -13.46 -6.34
C PRO A 139 -7.10 -11.98 -6.39
N THR A 140 -7.98 -11.52 -5.49
CA THR A 140 -8.55 -10.16 -5.53
C THR A 140 -7.47 -9.08 -5.51
N TYR A 141 -6.45 -9.20 -4.65
CA TYR A 141 -5.39 -8.20 -4.52
C TYR A 141 -4.51 -8.11 -5.79
N ASP A 142 -4.13 -9.26 -6.36
CA ASP A 142 -3.39 -9.34 -7.63
C ASP A 142 -4.20 -8.77 -8.80
N ILE A 143 -5.46 -9.17 -8.95
CA ILE A 143 -6.33 -8.65 -10.02
C ILE A 143 -6.43 -7.12 -9.95
N LYS A 144 -6.61 -6.56 -8.75
CA LYS A 144 -6.72 -5.10 -8.57
C LYS A 144 -5.43 -4.38 -8.93
N THR A 145 -4.28 -4.89 -8.52
CA THR A 145 -2.99 -4.24 -8.77
C THR A 145 -2.48 -4.46 -10.19
N THR A 146 -2.77 -5.60 -10.80
CA THR A 146 -2.50 -5.85 -12.23
C THR A 146 -3.34 -4.94 -13.11
N HIS A 147 -4.61 -4.71 -12.78
CA HIS A 147 -5.43 -3.74 -13.51
C HIS A 147 -4.85 -2.31 -13.49
N VAL A 148 -4.22 -1.91 -12.38
CA VAL A 148 -3.50 -0.63 -12.31
C VAL A 148 -2.33 -0.59 -13.28
N MET A 149 -1.58 -1.69 -13.43
CA MET A 149 -0.50 -1.77 -14.41
C MET A 149 -1.03 -1.67 -15.84
N ASP A 150 -2.16 -2.31 -16.17
CA ASP A 150 -2.80 -2.16 -17.49
C ASP A 150 -3.15 -0.69 -17.78
N ILE A 151 -3.61 0.05 -16.76
CA ILE A 151 -3.91 1.48 -16.89
C ILE A 151 -2.63 2.29 -17.12
N ILE A 152 -1.54 1.98 -16.41
CA ILE A 152 -0.23 2.64 -16.58
C ILE A 152 0.26 2.39 -18.01
N ASP A 153 0.28 1.14 -18.46
CA ASP A 153 0.76 0.76 -19.79
C ASP A 153 -0.07 1.42 -20.91
N ALA A 154 -1.38 1.55 -20.72
CA ALA A 154 -2.25 2.22 -21.67
C ALA A 154 -2.10 3.76 -21.70
N ARG A 155 -1.65 4.38 -20.60
CA ARG A 155 -1.62 5.85 -20.43
C ARG A 155 -0.24 6.46 -20.43
N CYS A 156 0.82 5.66 -20.26
CA CYS A 156 2.19 6.13 -20.37
C CYS A 156 2.61 6.25 -21.84
N PRO A 157 3.03 7.45 -22.29
CA PRO A 157 3.49 7.65 -23.66
C PRO A 157 4.71 6.77 -24.03
N GLN A 158 4.87 6.51 -25.34
CA GLN A 158 5.91 5.64 -25.89
C GLN A 158 7.35 6.17 -25.70
N ASP A 159 7.54 7.41 -25.25
CA ASP A 159 8.85 7.99 -24.96
C ASP A 159 9.43 7.54 -23.59
N MET A 160 8.78 6.57 -22.94
CA MET A 160 9.14 5.98 -21.64
C MET A 160 9.03 6.95 -20.45
N LEU A 161 8.37 8.10 -20.62
CA LEU A 161 8.11 9.06 -19.55
C LEU A 161 6.64 9.03 -19.15
N CYS A 162 6.35 8.58 -17.92
CA CYS A 162 5.00 8.61 -17.37
C CYS A 162 4.73 9.92 -16.60
N PRO A 163 3.55 10.54 -16.75
CA PRO A 163 3.17 11.70 -15.92
C PRO A 163 3.11 11.35 -14.43
N CYS A 164 3.63 12.23 -13.57
CA CYS A 164 3.56 12.04 -12.11
C CYS A 164 2.12 12.03 -11.55
N TYR A 165 1.18 12.67 -12.26
CA TYR A 165 -0.22 12.75 -11.88
C TYR A 165 -1.09 12.17 -12.99
N MET A 166 -2.03 11.31 -12.62
CA MET A 166 -3.03 10.77 -13.54
C MET A 166 -4.43 11.12 -13.08
N ASN A 167 -5.22 11.68 -13.99
CA ASN A 167 -6.63 11.93 -13.76
C ASN A 167 -7.40 10.59 -13.82
N LYS A 168 -8.39 10.43 -12.94
CA LYS A 168 -9.19 9.20 -12.81
C LYS A 168 -10.11 8.95 -14.00
N VAL A 169 -10.57 10.02 -14.67
CA VAL A 169 -11.61 9.95 -15.71
C VAL A 169 -11.05 10.12 -17.12
N SER A 170 -9.95 10.87 -17.26
CA SER A 170 -9.33 11.10 -18.58
C SER A 170 -8.37 9.97 -18.93
N VAL A 171 -8.61 9.32 -20.08
CA VAL A 171 -7.66 8.42 -20.75
C VAL A 171 -6.57 9.18 -21.52
N VAL A 172 -6.70 10.50 -21.70
CA VAL A 172 -5.67 11.32 -22.34
C VAL A 172 -4.59 11.68 -21.31
N PRO A 173 -3.30 11.44 -21.60
CA PRO A 173 -2.20 11.88 -20.76
C PRO A 173 -2.26 13.40 -20.57
N GLN A 174 -2.58 13.85 -19.36
CA GLN A 174 -2.57 15.27 -19.02
C GLN A 174 -1.24 15.59 -18.36
N TRP A 175 -0.26 15.99 -19.17
CA TRP A 175 0.92 16.67 -18.66
C TRP A 175 0.46 18.00 -18.06
N LEU A 176 0.62 18.18 -16.75
CA LEU A 176 0.41 19.46 -16.09
C LEU A 176 1.47 20.46 -16.60
N GLY A 177 1.17 21.14 -17.71
CA GLY A 177 1.90 22.32 -18.17
C GLY A 177 2.95 22.12 -19.28
N ILE A 178 3.28 20.89 -19.70
CA ILE A 178 4.25 20.66 -20.79
C ILE A 178 3.50 20.12 -22.01
N ARG A 179 3.10 21.02 -22.92
CA ARG A 179 2.73 20.61 -24.28
C ARG A 179 4.02 20.28 -25.02
N CYS A 180 4.35 19.00 -25.14
CA CYS A 180 5.31 18.58 -26.16
C CYS A 180 4.72 18.92 -27.53
N ARG A 181 5.14 20.06 -28.12
CA ARG A 181 5.05 20.23 -29.57
C ARG A 181 6.08 19.29 -30.16
N VAL A 182 5.60 18.16 -30.68
CA VAL A 182 6.38 17.39 -31.64
C VAL A 182 6.57 18.29 -32.88
N PRO A 183 7.80 18.48 -33.37
CA PRO A 183 8.06 19.27 -34.59
C PRO A 183 7.42 18.67 -35.84
#